data_AF-A0A520H387-F1
#
_entry.id   AF-A0A520H387-F1
#
_cell.length_a   1.000
_cell.length_b   1.000
_cell.length_c   1.000
_cell.angle_alpha   90.00
_cell.angle_beta   90.00
_cell.angle_gamma   90.00
#
_symmetry.space_group_name_H-M   'P 1'
#
loop_
_entity.id
_entity.type
_entity.pdbx_description
1 polymer ?
#
loop_
_entity_poly.entity_id
_entity_poly.type
_entity_poly.pdbx_seq_one_letter_code
_entity_poly.pdbx_strand_id
1 'polypeptide(L)' 'MPAPLPYGPDAIARAAATIIAGGIVAVPTETVYGLAADAGDA' A
#
# COMPACT_ATOMS: atom_id res chain seq x y z
N MET A 1 -10.06 2.52 12.42
CA MET A 1 -9.27 1.98 11.28
C MET A 1 -10.23 1.21 10.40
N PRO A 2 -10.26 1.45 9.07
CA PRO A 2 -11.10 0.65 8.19
C PRO A 2 -10.66 -0.82 8.22
N ALA A 3 -11.61 -1.74 8.01
CA ALA A 3 -11.29 -3.16 7.90
C ALA A 3 -10.40 -3.42 6.66
N PRO A 4 -9.48 -4.41 6.73
CA PRO A 4 -8.67 -4.79 5.58
C PRO A 4 -9.57 -5.32 4.46
N LEU A 5 -9.23 -4.97 3.21
CA LEU A 5 -9.90 -5.48 2.02
C LEU A 5 -9.46 -6.93 1.75
N PRO A 6 -10.33 -7.77 1.14
CA PRO A 6 -9.90 -9.06 0.61
C PRO A 6 -8.75 -8.90 -0.38
N TYR A 7 -7.88 -9.91 -0.46
CA TYR A 7 -6.82 -9.93 -1.47
C TYR A 7 -7.41 -9.85 -2.89
N GLY A 8 -6.91 -8.92 -3.70
CA GLY A 8 -7.35 -8.76 -5.07
C GLY A 8 -7.11 -7.35 -5.63
N PRO A 9 -7.58 -7.10 -6.86
CA PRO A 9 -7.35 -5.84 -7.58
C PRO A 9 -7.82 -4.61 -6.80
N ASP A 10 -8.95 -4.69 -6.09
CA ASP A 10 -9.49 -3.57 -5.32
C ASP A 10 -8.59 -3.17 -4.15
N ALA A 11 -7.98 -4.15 -3.48
CA ALA A 11 -7.01 -3.89 -2.42
C ALA A 11 -5.74 -3.20 -2.97
N ILE A 12 -5.26 -3.65 -4.14
CA ILE A 12 -4.11 -3.04 -4.82
C ILE A 12 -4.45 -1.60 -5.27
N ALA A 13 -5.62 -1.39 -5.86
CA ALA A 13 -6.07 -0.07 -6.30
C ALA A 13 -6.16 0.92 -5.11
N ARG A 14 -6.68 0.46 -3.97
CA ARG A 14 -6.73 1.27 -2.76
C ARG A 14 -5.34 1.58 -2.19
N ALA A 15 -4.44 0.60 -2.18
CA ALA A 15 -3.06 0.78 -1.75
C ALA A 15 -2.33 1.81 -2.64
N ALA A 16 -2.43 1.67 -3.95
CA ALA A 16 -1.84 2.61 -4.92
C ALA A 16 -2.36 4.05 -4.72
N ALA A 17 -3.69 4.21 -4.57
CA ALA A 17 -4.29 5.52 -4.29
C ALA A 17 -3.80 6.13 -2.98
N THR A 18 -3.52 5.29 -1.97
CA THR A 18 -2.99 5.75 -0.68
C THR A 18 -1.55 6.25 -0.82
N ILE A 19 -0.70 5.52 -1.56
CA ILE A 19 0.69 5.89 -1.83
C ILE A 19 0.75 7.22 -2.62
N ILE A 20 -0.03 7.33 -3.70
CA ILE A 20 -0.09 8.55 -4.54
C ILE A 20 -0.57 9.77 -3.73
N ALA A 21 -1.39 9.57 -2.70
CA ALA A 21 -1.85 10.64 -1.82
C ALA A 21 -0.85 11.02 -0.71
N GLY A 22 0.39 10.51 -0.75
CA GLY A 22 1.42 10.74 0.28
C GLY A 22 1.28 9.85 1.52
N GLY A 23 0.47 8.79 1.44
CA GLY A 23 0.29 7.83 2.52
C GLY A 23 1.31 6.70 2.50
N ILE A 24 1.36 5.93 3.59
CA ILE A 24 2.23 4.75 3.74
C ILE A 24 1.38 3.49 3.77
N VAL A 25 1.82 2.44 3.06
CA VAL A 25 1.15 1.13 3.00
C VAL A 25 2.12 0.01 3.39
N ALA A 26 1.68 -0.90 4.24
CA ALA A 26 2.41 -2.14 4.50
C ALA A 26 2.20 -3.13 3.35
N VAL A 27 3.29 -3.63 2.75
CA VAL A 27 3.25 -4.52 1.59
C VAL A 27 3.94 -5.85 1.93
N PRO A 28 3.26 -6.99 1.76
CA PRO A 28 3.90 -8.29 1.94
C PRO A 28 4.90 -8.54 0.81
N THR A 29 6.07 -9.10 1.14
CA THR A 29 7.00 -9.65 0.15
C THR A 29 7.39 -11.08 0.54
N GLU A 30 8.16 -11.76 -0.31
CA GLU A 30 8.66 -13.11 0.01
C GLU A 30 9.52 -13.14 1.29
N THR A 31 10.25 -12.05 1.58
CA THR A 31 11.23 -12.01 2.67
C THR A 31 10.66 -11.38 3.93
N VAL A 32 10.19 -10.13 3.83
CA VAL A 32 9.69 -9.32 4.95
C VAL A 32 8.57 -8.39 4.50
N TYR A 33 7.82 -7.84 5.46
CA TYR A 33 6.94 -6.72 5.15
C TYR A 33 7.74 -5.45 4.90
N GLY A 34 7.44 -4.78 3.81
CA GLY A 34 7.94 -3.44 3.50
C GLY A 34 6.92 -2.36 3.88
N LEU A 35 7.41 -1.14 4.14
CA LEU A 35 6.59 0.06 4.21
C LEU A 35 6.79 0.85 2.92
N ALA A 36 5.76 0.88 2.07
CA ALA A 36 5.78 1.55 0.78
C ALA A 36 5.20 2.96 0.88
N ALA A 37 5.86 3.90 0.20
CA ALA A 37 5.46 5.29 0.00
C ALA A 37 5.86 5.70 -1.44
N ASP A 38 5.48 6.91 -1.88
CA ASP A 38 5.86 7.40 -3.20
C ASP A 38 7.38 7.68 -3.22
N ALA A 39 8.09 7.03 -4.14
CA ALA A 39 9.54 7.17 -4.28
C ALA A 39 9.96 8.46 -5.00
N GLY A 40 9.03 9.17 -5.64
CA GLY A 40 9.28 10.46 -6.28
C GLY A 40 9.06 11.67 -5.36
N ASP A 41 8.55 11.46 -4.14
CA ASP A 41 8.30 12.50 -3.15
C ASP A 41 9.58 12.76 -2.33
N ALA A 42 10.24 13.90 -2.60
CA ALA A 42 11.58 14.26 -2.11
C ALA A 42 11.59 15.53 -1.24
#